data_AF-A0A1I5YMZ4-F1
#
_entry.id   AF-A0A1I5YMZ4-F1
#
_cell.length_a   1.000
_cell.length_b   1.000
_cell.length_c   1.000
_cell.angle_alpha   90.00
_cell.angle_beta   90.00
_cell.angle_gamma   90.00
#
_symmetry.space_group_name_H-M   'P 1'
#
loop_
_entity.id
_entity.type
_entity.pdbx_description
1 polymer ?
#
loop_
_entity_poly.entity_id
_entity_poly.type
_entity_poly.pdbx_seq_one_letter_code
_entity_poly.pdbx_strand_id
1 'polypeptide(L)'
;MTKSGLIKQEILVLLADHSMHSVQEMKEYLVDRKIGEYSEGQFAGALNSLQKNGLIDKTERGVYIMAEKNESNQRKCFVVSPIGEENSDIRKNADQLFNHIIKPVCEQCGFKAVRIDHENTPDSITQGILDCLDKNELVIADLTGHNPNVFFEIGYRAAKGKPIIHLKRKGERIPFDIAAIRTFEYDLTDLDVVAETRKRLEKAISGFVYENDMGDEEDIDNVDGSGRIVSAMNEILYKIDCLSEEIKKKDQENIKAVIETYSGMTQANDSIENQMLKILLPELLRNPQAADALIKLSEKFKE
;
A
#
# COMPACT_ATOMS: atom_id res chain seq x y z
N MET A 1 -5.93 -18.72 -12.94
CA MET A 1 -5.50 -17.46 -13.57
C MET A 1 -6.48 -17.11 -14.69
N THR A 2 -6.91 -15.86 -14.83
CA THR A 2 -7.89 -15.48 -15.88
C THR A 2 -7.21 -15.47 -17.26
N LYS A 3 -7.97 -15.70 -18.35
CA LYS A 3 -7.42 -15.67 -19.73
C LYS A 3 -6.72 -14.33 -20.04
N SER A 4 -7.31 -13.20 -19.64
CA SER A 4 -6.67 -11.89 -19.77
C SER A 4 -5.39 -11.74 -18.94
N GLY A 5 -5.26 -12.43 -17.80
CA GLY A 5 -4.02 -12.45 -17.02
C GLY A 5 -2.89 -13.19 -17.74
N LEU A 6 -3.19 -14.35 -18.34
CA LEU A 6 -2.24 -15.14 -19.14
C LEU A 6 -1.76 -14.36 -20.37
N ILE A 7 -2.68 -13.72 -21.10
CA ILE A 7 -2.34 -12.89 -22.27
C ILE A 7 -1.38 -11.76 -21.87
N LYS A 8 -1.64 -11.06 -20.76
CA LYS A 8 -0.75 -9.99 -20.27
C LYS A 8 0.64 -10.52 -19.95
N GLN A 9 0.73 -11.64 -19.25
CA GLN A 9 2.01 -12.24 -18.87
C GLN A 9 2.84 -12.63 -20.10
N GLU A 10 2.24 -13.30 -21.07
CA GLU A 10 2.96 -13.73 -22.27
C GLU A 10 3.37 -12.56 -23.17
N ILE A 11 2.55 -11.50 -23.27
CA ILE A 11 2.93 -10.29 -24.00
C ILE A 11 4.13 -9.60 -23.34
N LEU A 12 4.17 -9.52 -22.01
CA LEU A 12 5.32 -8.98 -21.29
C LEU A 12 6.58 -9.83 -21.49
N VAL A 13 6.44 -11.16 -21.57
CA VAL A 13 7.56 -12.06 -21.87
C VAL A 13 8.09 -11.83 -23.29
N LEU A 14 7.19 -11.66 -24.27
CA LEU A 14 7.59 -11.39 -25.65
C LEU A 14 8.35 -10.06 -25.76
N LEU A 15 7.81 -8.99 -25.17
CA LEU A 15 8.39 -7.66 -25.25
C LEU A 15 9.67 -7.50 -24.39
N ALA A 16 9.98 -8.44 -23.50
CA ALA A 16 11.17 -8.37 -22.63
C ALA A 16 12.51 -8.36 -23.39
N ASP A 17 12.50 -8.66 -24.69
CA ASP A 17 13.63 -8.46 -25.59
C ASP A 17 13.89 -6.97 -25.94
N HIS A 18 13.08 -6.06 -25.41
CA HIS A 18 13.11 -4.62 -25.66
C HIS A 18 13.01 -4.24 -27.14
N SER A 19 12.47 -5.13 -27.97
CA SER A 19 12.24 -4.89 -29.39
C SER A 19 10.81 -4.44 -29.64
N MET A 20 10.57 -3.82 -30.80
CA MET A 20 9.23 -3.43 -31.23
C MET A 20 8.50 -4.65 -31.78
N HIS A 21 7.29 -4.91 -31.29
CA HIS A 21 6.43 -5.98 -31.78
C HIS A 21 5.07 -5.43 -32.19
N SER A 22 4.60 -5.87 -33.35
CA SER A 22 3.27 -5.59 -33.86
C SER A 22 2.20 -6.46 -33.19
N VAL A 23 0.96 -5.99 -33.23
CA VAL A 23 -0.22 -6.77 -32.80
C VAL A 23 -0.30 -8.13 -33.49
N GLN A 24 0.14 -8.22 -34.74
CA GLN A 24 0.12 -9.47 -35.50
C GLN A 24 1.15 -10.46 -34.94
N GLU A 25 2.39 -10.02 -34.71
CA GLU A 25 3.46 -10.84 -34.10
C GLU A 25 3.08 -11.30 -32.69
N MET A 26 2.46 -10.41 -31.90
CA MET A 26 1.95 -10.77 -30.57
C MET A 26 0.89 -11.86 -30.62
N LYS A 27 -0.03 -11.80 -31.59
CA LYS A 27 -1.08 -12.81 -31.76
C LYS A 27 -0.49 -14.14 -32.21
N GLU A 28 0.45 -14.12 -33.15
CA GLU A 28 1.17 -15.32 -33.61
C GLU A 28 1.93 -15.98 -32.45
N TYR A 29 2.64 -15.19 -31.65
CA TYR A 29 3.33 -15.67 -30.45
C TYR A 29 2.38 -16.34 -29.43
N LEU A 30 1.20 -15.76 -29.18
CA LEU A 30 0.21 -16.34 -28.27
C LEU A 30 -0.35 -17.67 -28.81
N VAL A 31 -0.53 -17.79 -30.13
CA VAL A 31 -0.94 -19.04 -30.79
C VAL A 31 0.15 -20.10 -30.62
N ASP A 32 1.42 -19.77 -30.84
CA ASP A 32 2.54 -20.69 -30.67
C ASP A 32 2.69 -21.17 -29.22
N ARG A 33 2.41 -20.30 -28.26
CA ARG A 33 2.37 -20.62 -26.82
C ARG A 33 1.14 -21.43 -26.40
N LYS A 34 0.24 -21.77 -27.33
CA LYS A 34 -1.01 -22.50 -27.08
C LYS A 34 -1.90 -21.81 -26.03
N ILE A 35 -1.85 -20.49 -25.98
CA ILE A 35 -2.82 -19.69 -25.22
C ILE A 35 -4.14 -19.84 -25.99
N GLY A 36 -5.02 -20.73 -25.52
CA GLY A 36 -6.23 -21.13 -26.24
C GLY A 36 -7.16 -19.97 -26.64
N GLU A 37 -8.21 -20.25 -27.42
CA GLU A 37 -9.06 -19.22 -28.05
C GLU A 37 -9.43 -18.05 -27.12
N TYR A 38 -9.08 -16.85 -27.56
CA TYR A 38 -9.43 -15.58 -26.93
C TYR A 38 -10.10 -14.67 -27.94
N SER A 39 -10.98 -13.79 -27.47
CA SER A 39 -11.62 -12.80 -28.34
C SER A 39 -10.70 -11.62 -28.61
N GLU A 40 -10.92 -10.93 -29.73
CA GLU A 40 -10.24 -9.66 -30.04
C GLU A 40 -10.40 -8.63 -28.91
N GLY A 41 -11.57 -8.61 -28.25
CA GLY A 41 -11.81 -7.75 -27.09
C GLY A 41 -10.96 -8.12 -25.87
N GLN A 42 -10.68 -9.41 -25.64
CA GLN A 42 -9.81 -9.86 -24.54
C GLN A 42 -8.35 -9.47 -24.76
N PHE A 43 -7.87 -9.56 -26.00
CA PHE A 43 -6.53 -9.13 -26.39
C PHE A 43 -6.37 -7.61 -26.31
N ALA A 44 -7.30 -6.87 -26.91
CA ALA A 44 -7.29 -5.40 -26.85
C ALA A 44 -7.39 -4.89 -25.40
N GLY A 45 -8.23 -5.52 -24.58
CA GLY A 45 -8.34 -5.20 -23.15
C GLY A 45 -7.06 -5.50 -22.36
N ALA A 46 -6.32 -6.54 -22.73
CA ALA A 46 -5.03 -6.86 -22.14
C ALA A 46 -3.98 -5.78 -22.47
N LEU A 47 -3.83 -5.42 -23.75
CA LEU A 47 -2.92 -4.36 -24.20
C LEU A 47 -3.26 -3.01 -23.58
N ASN A 48 -4.53 -2.60 -23.62
CA ASN A 48 -4.97 -1.35 -23.00
C ASN A 48 -4.64 -1.29 -21.51
N SER A 49 -4.79 -2.41 -20.80
CA SER A 49 -4.43 -2.48 -19.39
C SER A 49 -2.93 -2.43 -19.15
N LEU A 50 -2.10 -3.06 -19.99
CA LEU A 50 -0.64 -2.99 -19.88
C LEU A 50 -0.14 -1.57 -20.16
N GLN A 51 -0.70 -0.92 -21.18
CA GLN A 51 -0.37 0.46 -21.53
C GLN A 51 -0.83 1.45 -20.46
N LYS A 52 -2.06 1.31 -19.93
CA LYS A 52 -2.55 2.15 -18.83
C LYS A 52 -1.69 2.03 -17.57
N ASN A 53 -1.11 0.85 -17.34
CA ASN A 53 -0.23 0.59 -16.20
C ASN A 53 1.24 0.98 -16.48
N GLY A 54 1.55 1.59 -17.62
CA GLY A 54 2.90 2.05 -17.96
C GLY A 54 3.93 0.93 -18.15
N LEU A 55 3.49 -0.30 -18.45
CA LEU A 55 4.39 -1.44 -18.66
C LEU A 55 4.86 -1.56 -20.12
N ILE A 56 4.07 -1.03 -21.05
CA ILE A 56 4.36 -1.05 -22.49
C ILE A 56 4.00 0.30 -23.08
N ASP A 57 4.75 0.72 -24.10
CA ASP A 57 4.48 1.93 -24.86
C ASP A 57 4.00 1.58 -26.27
N LYS A 58 3.08 2.38 -26.79
CA LYS A 58 2.62 2.28 -28.17
C LYS A 58 3.40 3.29 -29.00
N THR A 59 4.33 2.80 -29.82
CA THR A 59 5.18 3.66 -30.65
C THR A 59 4.43 4.14 -31.88
N GLU A 60 3.70 3.24 -32.55
CA GLU A 60 2.92 3.53 -33.75
C GLU A 60 1.61 2.73 -33.78
N ARG A 61 0.85 2.83 -34.89
CA ARG A 61 -0.46 2.20 -35.01
C ARG A 61 -0.35 0.67 -34.96
N GLY A 62 -0.55 0.10 -33.78
CA GLY A 62 -0.56 -1.34 -33.56
C GLY A 62 0.83 -1.94 -33.34
N VAL A 63 1.82 -1.11 -32.99
CA VAL A 63 3.18 -1.53 -32.63
C VAL A 63 3.46 -1.08 -31.20
N TYR A 64 4.03 -1.99 -30.42
CA TYR A 64 4.28 -1.81 -29.00
C TYR A 64 5.70 -2.24 -28.65
N ILE A 65 6.24 -1.66 -27.59
CA ILE A 65 7.55 -1.99 -27.01
C ILE A 65 7.40 -2.06 -25.49
N MET A 66 8.30 -2.74 -24.78
CA MET A 66 8.38 -2.55 -23.33
C MET A 66 8.63 -1.07 -23.05
N ALA A 67 7.84 -0.51 -22.15
CA ALA A 67 8.11 0.83 -21.67
C ALA A 67 9.52 0.82 -21.06
N GLU A 68 10.40 1.68 -21.56
CA GLU A 68 11.64 1.94 -20.84
C GLU A 68 11.25 2.52 -19.50
N LYS A 69 11.69 1.89 -18.39
CA LYS A 69 11.69 2.58 -17.11
C LYS A 69 12.63 3.78 -17.26
N ASN A 70 12.07 4.93 -17.65
CA ASN A 70 12.74 6.21 -17.52
C ASN A 70 13.00 6.41 -16.04
N GLU A 71 14.15 5.93 -15.54
CA GLU A 71 14.59 6.18 -14.17
C GLU A 71 14.70 7.69 -13.87
N SER A 72 14.80 8.51 -14.93
CA SER A 72 14.80 9.97 -14.90
C SER A 72 13.46 10.59 -14.53
N ASN A 73 12.32 9.92 -14.80
CA ASN A 73 10.98 10.47 -14.58
C ASN A 73 10.14 9.66 -13.59
N GLN A 74 10.73 8.65 -12.95
CA GLN A 74 10.07 7.90 -11.89
C GLN A 74 10.04 8.74 -10.61
N ARG A 75 8.83 8.94 -10.08
CA ARG A 75 8.56 9.58 -8.79
C ARG A 75 9.49 9.02 -7.71
N LYS A 76 10.17 9.86 -6.93
CA LYS A 76 11.16 9.42 -5.94
C LYS A 76 10.58 9.47 -4.52
N CYS A 77 10.82 8.40 -3.77
CA CYS A 77 10.55 8.34 -2.34
C CYS A 77 11.87 8.33 -1.59
N PHE A 78 12.20 9.40 -0.86
CA PHE A 78 13.36 9.42 0.01
C PHE A 78 13.09 8.66 1.30
N VAL A 79 14.03 7.81 1.70
CA VAL A 79 13.96 7.03 2.94
C VAL A 79 14.95 7.60 3.93
N VAL A 80 14.41 8.14 5.01
CA VAL A 80 15.14 8.58 6.19
C VAL A 80 15.16 7.44 7.19
N SER A 81 16.33 7.00 7.61
CA SER A 81 16.46 5.91 8.59
C SER A 81 17.70 6.06 9.45
N PRO A 82 17.72 5.49 10.67
CA PRO A 82 18.91 5.47 11.51
C PRO A 82 20.10 4.83 10.78
N ILE A 83 21.22 5.55 10.72
CA ILE A 83 22.48 5.04 10.17
C ILE A 83 23.25 4.40 11.33
N GLY A 84 23.22 3.07 11.40
CA GLY A 84 23.99 2.28 12.35
C GLY A 84 25.35 1.84 11.80
N GLU A 85 26.27 1.50 12.70
CA GLU A 85 27.53 0.82 12.37
C GLU A 85 27.28 -0.52 11.67
N GLU A 86 28.28 -1.00 10.93
CA GLU A 86 28.21 -2.31 10.27
C GLU A 86 27.96 -3.42 11.30
N ASN A 87 27.10 -4.38 10.94
CA ASN A 87 26.65 -5.49 11.82
C ASN A 87 25.84 -5.10 13.07
N SER A 88 25.57 -3.82 13.32
CA SER A 88 24.72 -3.39 14.43
C SER A 88 23.25 -3.78 14.22
N ASP A 89 22.51 -3.93 15.32
CA ASP A 89 21.06 -4.21 15.26
C ASP A 89 20.29 -3.06 14.62
N ILE A 90 20.76 -1.82 14.80
CA ILE A 90 20.21 -0.62 14.15
C ILE A 90 20.31 -0.76 12.63
N ARG A 91 21.50 -1.12 12.12
CA ARG A 91 21.76 -1.33 10.70
C ARG A 91 20.89 -2.45 10.14
N LYS A 92 20.89 -3.62 10.79
CA LYS A 92 20.10 -4.78 10.36
C LYS A 92 18.61 -4.47 10.30
N ASN A 93 18.08 -3.81 11.32
CA ASN A 93 16.67 -3.43 11.37
C ASN A 93 16.32 -2.44 10.24
N ALA A 94 17.12 -1.40 10.04
CA ALA A 94 16.92 -0.43 8.97
C ALA A 94 16.96 -1.08 7.57
N ASP A 95 17.90 -2.00 7.35
CA ASP A 95 18.02 -2.74 6.08
C ASP A 95 16.83 -3.68 5.85
N GLN A 96 16.38 -4.38 6.88
CA GLN A 96 15.21 -5.26 6.79
C GLN A 96 13.93 -4.46 6.55
N LEU A 97 13.71 -3.35 7.26
CA LEU A 97 12.59 -2.45 7.04
C LEU A 97 12.58 -1.92 5.60
N PHE A 98 13.74 -1.49 5.10
CA PHE A 98 13.88 -0.99 3.73
C PHE A 98 13.55 -2.08 2.71
N ASN A 99 14.19 -3.25 2.80
CA ASN A 99 14.07 -4.31 1.80
C ASN A 99 12.72 -5.04 1.85
N HIS A 100 12.14 -5.21 3.04
CA HIS A 100 10.94 -6.02 3.22
C HIS A 100 9.67 -5.19 3.37
N ILE A 101 9.70 -3.88 3.51
CA ILE A 101 8.46 -3.09 3.60
C ILE A 101 8.54 -1.92 2.64
N ILE A 102 9.50 -1.02 2.84
CA ILE A 102 9.51 0.28 2.15
C ILE A 102 9.69 0.10 0.64
N LYS A 103 10.76 -0.58 0.21
CA LYS A 103 11.08 -0.73 -1.21
C LYS A 103 9.96 -1.43 -2.00
N PRO A 104 9.43 -2.60 -1.59
CA PRO A 104 8.33 -3.25 -2.30
C PRO A 104 7.09 -2.36 -2.42
N VAL A 105 6.73 -1.64 -1.36
CA VAL A 105 5.55 -0.77 -1.35
C VAL A 105 5.75 0.43 -2.27
N CYS A 106 6.91 1.09 -2.20
CA CYS A 106 7.24 2.20 -3.10
C CYS A 106 7.18 1.75 -4.56
N GLU A 107 7.82 0.63 -4.90
CA GLU A 107 7.83 0.10 -6.27
C GLU A 107 6.42 -0.20 -6.78
N GLN A 108 5.57 -0.79 -5.93
CA GLN A 108 4.17 -1.08 -6.26
C GLN A 108 3.33 0.19 -6.43
N CYS A 109 3.67 1.27 -5.72
CA CYS A 109 3.04 2.58 -5.85
C CYS A 109 3.68 3.46 -6.94
N GLY A 110 4.61 2.94 -7.73
CA GLY A 110 5.26 3.67 -8.82
C GLY A 110 6.43 4.57 -8.39
N PHE A 111 6.87 4.50 -7.13
CA PHE A 111 8.01 5.25 -6.61
C PHE A 111 9.32 4.48 -6.68
N LYS A 112 10.43 5.17 -6.94
CA LYS A 112 11.79 4.68 -6.70
C LYS A 112 12.18 5.02 -5.27
N ALA A 113 12.36 4.01 -4.42
CA ALA A 113 12.85 4.20 -3.05
C ALA A 113 14.35 4.50 -3.05
N VAL A 114 14.75 5.63 -2.43
CA VAL A 114 16.13 6.12 -2.37
C VAL A 114 16.56 6.24 -0.92
N ARG A 115 17.73 5.70 -0.57
CA ARG A 115 18.35 5.81 0.76
C ARG A 115 19.78 6.31 0.58
N ILE A 116 20.20 7.32 1.32
CA ILE A 116 21.43 8.07 0.98
C ILE A 116 22.72 7.27 1.15
N ASP A 117 22.75 6.32 2.08
CA ASP A 117 23.89 5.42 2.27
C ASP A 117 24.07 4.41 1.12
N HIS A 118 23.10 4.31 0.20
CA HIS A 118 23.23 3.55 -1.05
C HIS A 118 23.67 4.41 -2.23
N GLU A 119 23.72 5.74 -2.08
CA GLU A 119 24.10 6.67 -3.14
C GLU A 119 25.48 7.27 -2.85
N ASN A 120 26.44 7.06 -3.77
CA ASN A 120 27.74 7.72 -3.73
C ASN A 120 27.58 9.18 -4.18
N THR A 121 27.17 10.08 -3.29
CA THR A 121 27.12 11.51 -3.60
C THR A 121 28.47 12.20 -3.29
N PRO A 122 29.07 12.95 -4.24
CA PRO A 122 30.33 13.67 -4.05
C PRO A 122 30.19 14.97 -3.24
N ASP A 123 28.96 15.46 -3.01
CA ASP A 123 28.68 16.66 -2.22
C ASP A 123 28.72 16.37 -0.71
N SER A 124 28.77 17.44 0.10
CA SER A 124 28.50 17.37 1.54
C SER A 124 27.23 16.55 1.78
N ILE A 125 27.37 15.41 2.48
CA ILE A 125 26.28 14.47 2.80
C ILE A 125 25.05 15.24 3.31
N THR A 126 25.27 16.25 4.16
CA THR A 126 24.22 17.10 4.72
C THR A 126 23.43 17.85 3.65
N GLN A 127 24.09 18.45 2.66
CA GLN A 127 23.40 19.18 1.60
C GLN A 127 22.61 18.23 0.69
N GLY A 128 23.18 17.05 0.39
CA GLY A 128 22.48 16.00 -0.36
C GLY A 128 21.19 15.54 0.35
N ILE A 129 21.24 15.36 1.68
CA ILE A 129 20.06 15.01 2.48
C ILE A 129 19.00 16.12 2.39
N LEU A 130 19.37 17.38 2.61
CA LEU A 130 18.42 18.49 2.56
C LEU A 130 17.79 18.64 1.18
N ASP A 131 18.58 18.45 0.12
CA ASP A 131 18.11 18.45 -1.25
C ASP A 131 17.13 17.31 -1.53
N CYS A 132 17.41 16.08 -1.05
CA CYS A 132 16.47 14.96 -1.16
C CYS A 132 15.19 15.21 -0.36
N LEU A 133 15.30 15.78 0.84
CA LEU A 133 14.16 16.15 1.68
C LEU A 133 13.32 17.27 1.06
N ASP A 134 13.89 18.13 0.22
CA ASP A 134 13.13 19.16 -0.46
C ASP A 134 12.56 18.66 -1.80
N LYS A 135 13.37 18.01 -2.64
CA LYS A 135 13.01 17.70 -4.03
C LYS A 135 12.18 16.43 -4.19
N ASN A 136 12.30 15.45 -3.30
CA ASN A 136 11.54 14.21 -3.46
C ASN A 136 10.07 14.41 -3.05
N GLU A 137 9.17 13.81 -3.81
CA GLU A 137 7.73 13.99 -3.64
C GLU A 137 7.20 13.33 -2.37
N LEU A 138 7.83 12.23 -1.95
CA LEU A 138 7.51 11.49 -0.74
C LEU A 138 8.75 11.28 0.12
N VAL A 139 8.59 11.41 1.43
CA VAL A 139 9.57 10.98 2.43
C VAL A 139 8.94 9.90 3.32
N ILE A 140 9.67 8.81 3.56
CA ILE A 140 9.33 7.82 4.58
C ILE A 140 10.43 7.84 5.63
N ALA A 141 10.09 8.09 6.89
CA ALA A 141 11.03 8.22 7.99
C ALA A 141 10.85 7.12 9.03
N ASP A 142 11.91 6.38 9.34
CA ASP A 142 11.96 5.40 10.43
C ASP A 142 12.41 6.06 11.73
N LEU A 143 11.47 6.25 12.66
CA LEU A 143 11.69 6.86 13.97
C LEU A 143 12.21 5.88 15.04
N THR A 144 12.47 4.63 14.64
CA THR A 144 12.91 3.56 15.55
C THR A 144 14.22 3.93 16.23
N GLY A 145 14.29 3.68 17.54
CA GLY A 145 15.47 3.98 18.36
C GLY A 145 15.73 5.47 18.59
N HIS A 146 14.80 6.37 18.20
CA HIS A 146 14.82 7.80 18.51
C HIS A 146 16.10 8.52 18.03
N ASN A 147 16.53 8.21 16.81
CA ASN A 147 17.73 8.80 16.23
C ASN A 147 17.60 10.34 16.09
N PRO A 148 18.48 11.15 16.71
CA PRO A 148 18.39 12.62 16.64
C PRO A 148 18.50 13.20 15.24
N ASN A 149 19.27 12.57 14.35
CA ASN A 149 19.41 13.04 12.97
C ASN A 149 18.11 12.84 12.19
N VAL A 150 17.45 11.70 12.39
CA VAL A 150 16.12 11.45 11.81
C VAL A 150 15.12 12.51 12.29
N PHE A 151 15.13 12.87 13.57
CA PHE A 151 14.24 13.92 14.08
C PHE A 151 14.53 15.31 13.48
N PHE A 152 15.79 15.63 13.24
CA PHE A 152 16.16 16.86 12.53
C PHE A 152 15.60 16.86 11.09
N GLU A 153 15.75 15.75 10.38
CA GLU A 153 15.32 15.59 8.98
C GLU A 153 13.80 15.66 8.82
N ILE A 154 13.03 15.00 9.70
CA ILE A 154 11.56 15.12 9.68
C ILE A 154 11.10 16.52 10.06
N GLY A 155 11.81 17.20 10.97
CA GLY A 155 11.51 18.58 11.34
C GLY A 155 11.68 19.53 10.16
N TYR A 156 12.76 19.35 9.38
CA TYR A 156 12.99 20.09 8.15
C TYR A 156 11.88 19.83 7.11
N ARG A 157 11.55 18.56 6.86
CA ARG A 157 10.49 18.18 5.91
C ARG A 157 9.11 18.71 6.33
N ALA A 158 8.79 18.62 7.62
CA ALA A 158 7.54 19.14 8.17
C ALA A 158 7.43 20.66 8.00
N ALA A 159 8.53 21.40 8.20
CA ALA A 159 8.56 22.84 7.98
C ALA A 159 8.32 23.23 6.51
N LYS A 160 8.60 22.33 5.55
CA LYS A 160 8.30 22.50 4.14
C LYS A 160 6.85 22.17 3.75
N GLY A 161 6.06 21.56 4.65
CA GLY A 161 4.69 21.15 4.34
C GLY A 161 4.60 20.12 3.22
N LYS A 162 5.61 19.27 3.05
CA LYS A 162 5.63 18.26 1.97
C LYS A 162 5.28 16.87 2.51
N PRO A 163 4.73 15.97 1.68
CA PRO A 163 4.28 14.65 2.14
C PRO A 163 5.37 13.85 2.85
N ILE A 164 5.03 13.32 4.02
CA ILE A 164 5.90 12.47 4.84
C ILE A 164 5.09 11.39 5.56
N ILE A 165 5.63 10.16 5.60
CA ILE A 165 5.10 9.04 6.38
C ILE A 165 6.12 8.67 7.45
N HIS A 166 5.63 8.48 8.68
CA HIS A 166 6.46 8.06 9.80
C HIS A 166 6.23 6.58 10.09
N LEU A 167 7.31 5.84 10.29
CA LEU A 167 7.33 4.44 10.70
C LEU A 167 8.01 4.34 12.07
N LYS A 168 7.61 3.37 12.89
CA LYS A 168 8.33 2.97 14.10
C LYS A 168 8.16 1.49 14.37
N ARG A 169 9.14 0.88 15.03
CA ARG A 169 9.00 -0.48 15.52
C ARG A 169 7.85 -0.58 16.52
N LYS A 170 7.05 -1.64 16.40
CA LYS A 170 5.95 -1.95 17.32
C LYS A 170 6.44 -1.96 18.77
N GLY A 171 5.68 -1.30 19.66
CA GLY A 171 6.00 -1.20 21.08
C GLY A 171 6.91 -0.02 21.48
N GLU A 172 7.55 0.67 20.53
CA GLU A 172 8.33 1.87 20.84
C GLU A 172 7.44 3.09 21.09
N ARG A 173 7.88 3.98 21.99
CA ARG A 173 7.15 5.20 22.35
C ARG A 173 7.88 6.42 21.82
N ILE A 174 7.24 7.12 20.89
CA ILE A 174 7.71 8.39 20.36
C ILE A 174 7.78 9.45 21.49
N PRO A 175 8.83 10.31 21.52
CA PRO A 175 8.94 11.41 22.47
C PRO A 175 7.70 12.32 22.49
N PHE A 176 7.36 12.84 23.68
CA PHE A 176 6.11 13.58 23.93
C PHE A 176 5.85 14.72 22.92
N ASP A 177 6.86 15.53 22.60
CA ASP A 177 6.71 16.71 21.73
C ASP A 177 6.24 16.37 20.30
N ILE A 178 6.51 15.14 19.85
CA ILE A 178 6.14 14.63 18.54
C ILE A 178 5.22 13.41 18.62
N ALA A 179 4.68 13.09 19.80
CA ALA A 179 3.80 11.93 20.00
C ALA A 179 2.46 12.05 19.25
N ALA A 180 2.05 13.28 18.93
CA ALA A 180 0.87 13.55 18.10
C ALA A 180 1.11 13.25 16.61
N ILE A 181 2.39 13.10 16.19
CA ILE A 181 2.72 12.74 14.82
C ILE A 181 2.30 11.30 14.58
N ARG A 182 1.34 11.14 13.66
CA ARG A 182 0.80 9.84 13.32
C ARG A 182 1.87 8.97 12.66
N THR A 183 2.15 7.84 13.29
CA THR A 183 3.25 6.93 12.96
C THR A 183 2.72 5.51 12.77
N PHE A 184 3.07 4.87 11.65
CA PHE A 184 2.76 3.45 11.44
C PHE A 184 3.68 2.59 12.29
N GLU A 185 3.09 1.57 12.90
CA GLU A 185 3.86 0.51 13.54
C GLU A 185 4.18 -0.59 12.54
N TYR A 186 5.42 -1.08 12.59
CA TYR A 186 5.83 -2.27 11.86
C TYR A 186 6.40 -3.31 12.83
N ASP A 187 6.27 -4.57 12.42
CA ASP A 187 6.88 -5.72 13.09
C ASP A 187 7.49 -6.63 12.01
N LEU A 188 8.80 -6.81 12.07
CA LEU A 188 9.54 -7.64 11.11
C LEU A 188 9.63 -9.11 11.54
N THR A 189 9.13 -9.45 12.74
CA THR A 189 9.18 -10.81 13.27
C THR A 189 8.02 -11.69 12.82
N ASP A 190 6.96 -11.08 12.30
CA ASP A 190 5.74 -11.73 11.86
C ASP A 190 5.43 -11.33 10.40
N LEU A 191 5.48 -12.31 9.49
CA LEU A 191 5.28 -12.09 8.05
C LEU A 191 3.85 -11.64 7.71
N ASP A 192 2.85 -12.04 8.49
CA ASP A 192 1.48 -11.63 8.27
C ASP A 192 1.32 -10.14 8.63
N VAL A 193 1.96 -9.71 9.72
CA VAL A 193 2.03 -8.28 10.09
C VAL A 193 2.79 -7.47 9.05
N VAL A 194 3.92 -7.98 8.52
CA VAL A 194 4.64 -7.34 7.41
C VAL A 194 3.70 -7.11 6.21
N ALA A 195 2.95 -8.15 5.80
CA ALA A 195 2.03 -8.05 4.67
C ALA A 195 0.88 -7.07 4.93
N GLU A 196 0.36 -7.02 6.17
CA GLU A 196 -0.65 -6.04 6.58
C GLU A 196 -0.08 -4.61 6.54
N THR A 197 1.10 -4.38 7.12
CA THR A 197 1.78 -3.08 7.11
C THR A 197 2.03 -2.61 5.68
N ARG A 198 2.45 -3.49 4.76
CA ARG A 198 2.62 -3.14 3.34
C ARG A 198 1.31 -2.63 2.72
N LYS A 199 0.22 -3.38 2.87
CA LYS A 199 -1.10 -2.98 2.33
C LYS A 199 -1.58 -1.63 2.87
N ARG A 200 -1.39 -1.40 4.18
CA ARG A 200 -1.77 -0.14 4.82
C ARG A 200 -0.92 1.03 4.32
N LEU A 201 0.38 0.79 4.12
CA LEU A 201 1.31 1.78 3.59
C LEU A 201 1.01 2.09 2.11
N GLU A 202 0.75 1.08 1.27
CA GLU A 202 0.32 1.25 -0.12
C GLU A 202 -0.93 2.13 -0.22
N LYS A 203 -1.93 1.84 0.62
CA LYS A 203 -3.16 2.62 0.68
C LYS A 203 -2.87 4.08 1.06
N ALA A 204 -2.05 4.32 2.07
CA ALA A 204 -1.69 5.66 2.50
C ALA A 204 -0.94 6.45 1.41
N ILE A 205 0.03 5.82 0.74
CA ILE A 205 0.79 6.45 -0.36
C ILE A 205 -0.14 6.80 -1.52
N SER A 206 -1.09 5.91 -1.87
CA SER A 206 -2.06 6.15 -2.93
C SER A 206 -3.11 7.22 -2.58
N GLY A 207 -3.33 7.45 -1.29
CA GLY A 207 -4.26 8.46 -0.78
C GLY A 207 -3.66 9.85 -0.70
N PHE A 208 -2.35 10.00 -0.86
CA PHE A 208 -1.72 11.32 -0.89
C PHE A 208 -1.94 12.01 -2.24
N VAL A 209 -2.22 13.30 -2.16
CA VAL A 209 -2.16 14.27 -3.26
C VAL A 209 -0.74 14.81 -3.31
N TYR A 210 -0.17 14.90 -4.50
CA TYR A 210 1.17 15.43 -4.70
C TYR A 210 1.13 16.63 -5.63
N GLU A 211 2.09 17.55 -5.50
CA GLU A 211 2.10 18.81 -6.25
C GLU A 211 2.05 18.59 -7.77
N ASN A 212 2.77 17.58 -8.27
CA ASN A 212 2.79 17.20 -9.69
C ASN A 212 1.44 16.65 -10.20
N ASP A 213 0.54 16.21 -9.31
CA ASP A 213 -0.77 15.69 -9.70
C ASP A 213 -1.82 16.80 -9.89
N MET A 214 -1.51 18.06 -9.54
CA MET A 214 -2.45 19.19 -9.56
C MET A 214 -2.54 19.92 -10.92
N GLY A 215 -1.74 19.54 -11.92
CA GLY A 215 -1.74 20.14 -13.25
C GLY A 215 -1.16 21.57 -13.29
N ASP A 216 -0.49 21.91 -14.38
CA ASP A 216 0.05 23.25 -14.63
C ASP A 216 -1.11 24.23 -14.92
N GLU A 217 -1.83 24.69 -13.89
CA GLU A 217 -2.60 25.93 -14.00
C GLU A 217 -1.68 27.13 -13.74
N GLU A 218 -1.62 28.02 -14.74
CA GLU A 218 -0.70 29.13 -14.92
C GLU A 218 -0.54 30.07 -13.69
N ASP A 219 0.73 30.38 -13.39
CA ASP A 219 1.27 31.60 -12.77
C ASP A 219 0.42 32.36 -11.73
N ILE A 220 0.66 32.09 -10.44
CA ILE A 220 0.81 33.13 -9.40
C ILE A 220 1.87 32.66 -8.40
N ASP A 221 2.76 33.57 -7.97
CA ASP A 221 3.83 33.46 -6.94
C ASP A 221 3.42 32.88 -5.55
N ASN A 222 2.70 31.76 -5.52
CA ASN A 222 2.04 31.17 -4.36
C ASN A 222 2.39 29.68 -4.18
N VAL A 223 3.62 29.30 -4.56
CA VAL A 223 4.16 27.93 -4.36
C VAL A 223 4.01 27.47 -2.89
N ASP A 224 4.13 28.40 -1.92
CA ASP A 224 3.93 28.11 -0.49
C ASP A 224 2.45 27.83 -0.13
N GLY A 225 1.49 28.44 -0.83
CA GLY A 225 0.07 28.28 -0.56
C GLY A 225 -0.45 26.90 -0.99
N SER A 226 -0.14 26.49 -2.22
CA SER A 226 -0.58 25.20 -2.76
C SER A 226 0.04 24.01 -2.03
N GLY A 227 1.33 24.07 -1.71
CA GLY A 227 2.01 23.02 -0.93
C GLY A 227 1.38 22.84 0.46
N ARG A 228 1.05 23.95 1.15
CA ARG A 228 0.38 23.89 2.46
C ARG A 228 -1.04 23.35 2.40
N ILE A 229 -1.78 23.64 1.34
CA ILE A 229 -3.11 23.06 1.10
C ILE A 229 -2.99 21.56 0.87
N VAL A 230 -2.07 21.13 0.01
CA VAL A 230 -1.79 19.71 -0.25
C VAL A 230 -1.36 19.00 1.02
N SER A 231 -0.48 19.60 1.83
CA SER A 231 -0.09 19.09 3.14
C SER A 231 -1.29 18.88 4.07
N ALA A 232 -2.15 19.90 4.19
CA ALA A 232 -3.33 19.84 5.04
C ALA A 232 -4.34 18.80 4.52
N MET A 233 -4.51 18.69 3.21
CA MET A 233 -5.35 17.66 2.58
C MET A 233 -4.81 16.26 2.86
N ASN A 234 -3.51 16.04 2.69
CA ASN A 234 -2.86 14.77 3.01
C ASN A 234 -3.00 14.42 4.49
N GLU A 235 -2.84 15.40 5.38
CA GLU A 235 -3.05 15.20 6.80
C GLU A 235 -4.50 14.81 7.11
N ILE A 236 -5.49 15.45 6.49
CA ILE A 236 -6.92 15.15 6.64
C ILE A 236 -7.24 13.75 6.09
N LEU A 237 -6.83 13.45 4.86
CA LEU A 237 -7.05 12.15 4.21
C LEU A 237 -6.45 11.03 5.06
N TYR A 238 -5.23 11.25 5.53
CA TYR A 238 -4.54 10.30 6.39
C TYR A 238 -5.23 10.11 7.75
N LYS A 239 -5.77 11.17 8.37
CA LYS A 239 -6.56 11.10 9.61
C LYS A 239 -7.90 10.38 9.42
N ILE A 240 -8.59 10.59 8.30
CA ILE A 240 -9.85 9.91 7.97
C ILE A 240 -9.63 8.40 7.79
N ASP A 241 -8.56 8.03 7.08
CA ASP A 241 -8.28 6.62 6.80
C ASP A 241 -8.04 5.81 8.09
N CYS A 242 -7.47 6.44 9.11
CA CYS A 242 -7.23 5.75 10.36
C CYS A 242 -8.33 5.84 11.40
N LEU A 243 -9.11 6.91 11.42
CA LEU A 243 -10.41 6.86 12.08
C LEU A 243 -11.23 5.68 11.55
N SER A 244 -11.17 5.44 10.24
CA SER A 244 -11.84 4.30 9.62
C SER A 244 -11.26 2.94 10.07
N GLU A 245 -9.94 2.82 10.27
CA GLU A 245 -9.32 1.61 10.84
C GLU A 245 -9.65 1.41 12.33
N GLU A 246 -9.60 2.47 13.13
CA GLU A 246 -9.93 2.43 14.56
C GLU A 246 -11.39 2.05 14.79
N ILE A 247 -12.32 2.60 14.00
CA ILE A 247 -13.73 2.22 14.05
C ILE A 247 -13.89 0.73 13.77
N LYS A 248 -13.24 0.19 12.72
CA LYS A 248 -13.29 -1.26 12.43
C LYS A 248 -12.78 -2.12 13.59
N LYS A 249 -11.68 -1.71 14.22
CA LYS A 249 -11.12 -2.42 15.38
C LYS A 249 -12.07 -2.36 16.58
N LYS A 250 -12.63 -1.18 16.86
CA LYS A 250 -13.60 -0.96 17.94
C LYS A 250 -14.86 -1.79 17.72
N ASP A 251 -15.35 -1.88 16.49
CA ASP A 251 -16.50 -2.71 16.14
C ASP A 251 -16.22 -4.20 16.39
N GLN A 252 -15.04 -4.69 16.00
CA GLN A 252 -14.62 -6.07 16.30
C GLN A 252 -14.51 -6.34 17.80
N GLU A 253 -13.95 -5.41 18.58
CA GLU A 253 -13.89 -5.50 20.04
C GLU A 253 -15.28 -5.50 20.67
N ASN A 254 -16.18 -4.64 20.22
CA ASN A 254 -17.57 -4.58 20.67
C ASN A 254 -18.31 -5.88 20.34
N ILE A 255 -18.15 -6.41 19.13
CA ILE A 255 -18.71 -7.71 18.72
C ILE A 255 -18.19 -8.82 19.63
N LYS A 256 -16.88 -8.84 19.90
CA LYS A 256 -16.26 -9.84 20.79
C LYS A 256 -16.80 -9.73 22.22
N ALA A 257 -16.93 -8.52 22.75
CA ALA A 257 -17.48 -8.27 24.08
C ALA A 257 -18.96 -8.69 24.18
N VAL A 258 -19.75 -8.45 23.13
CA VAL A 258 -21.14 -8.94 23.04
C VAL A 258 -21.18 -10.46 23.04
N ILE A 259 -20.34 -11.13 22.24
CA ILE A 259 -20.24 -12.59 22.19
C ILE A 259 -19.85 -13.16 23.56
N GLU A 260 -18.85 -12.58 24.23
CA GLU A 260 -18.40 -12.99 25.57
C GLU A 260 -19.50 -12.79 26.62
N THR A 261 -20.22 -11.67 26.57
CA THR A 261 -21.34 -11.38 27.48
C THR A 261 -22.49 -12.38 27.26
N TYR A 262 -22.85 -12.66 26.00
CA TYR A 262 -23.89 -13.65 25.67
C TYR A 262 -23.48 -15.07 26.07
N SER A 263 -22.21 -15.41 25.86
CA SER A 263 -21.64 -16.71 26.27
C SER A 263 -21.60 -16.85 27.81
N GLY A 264 -21.27 -15.78 28.53
CA GLY A 264 -21.30 -15.74 29.99
C GLY A 264 -22.71 -15.80 30.58
N MET A 265 -23.69 -15.12 29.95
CA MET A 265 -25.10 -15.19 30.35
C MET A 265 -25.70 -16.59 30.12
N THR A 266 -25.27 -17.30 29.09
CA THR A 266 -25.75 -18.66 28.80
C THR A 266 -25.07 -19.73 29.66
N GLN A 267 -23.88 -19.50 30.21
CA GLN A 267 -23.28 -20.41 31.20
C GLN A 267 -24.04 -20.43 32.55
N ALA A 268 -24.90 -19.44 32.81
CA ALA A 268 -25.65 -19.32 34.07
C ALA A 268 -26.99 -20.08 34.08
N ASN A 269 -27.48 -20.62 32.95
CA ASN A 269 -28.70 -21.42 32.87
C ASN A 269 -28.74 -22.19 31.54
N ASP A 270 -28.15 -23.38 31.46
CA ASP A 270 -28.22 -24.18 30.23
C ASP A 270 -29.33 -25.24 30.30
N SER A 271 -30.48 -24.92 29.70
CA SER A 271 -31.39 -25.95 29.19
C SER A 271 -30.82 -26.52 27.87
N ILE A 272 -31.29 -27.70 27.48
CA ILE A 272 -30.84 -28.37 26.24
C ILE A 272 -31.14 -27.51 25.01
N GLU A 273 -32.21 -26.71 25.01
CA GLU A 273 -32.49 -25.76 23.92
C GLU A 273 -31.41 -24.69 23.78
N ASN A 274 -30.88 -24.17 24.88
CA ASN A 274 -29.81 -23.16 24.86
C ASN A 274 -28.50 -23.72 24.30
N GLN A 275 -28.19 -24.99 24.58
CA GLN A 275 -27.03 -25.67 24.00
C GLN A 275 -27.19 -25.91 22.50
N MET A 276 -28.38 -26.31 22.07
CA MET A 276 -28.68 -26.52 20.66
C MET A 276 -28.64 -25.19 19.87
N LEU A 277 -29.12 -24.11 20.49
CA LEU A 277 -29.08 -22.77 19.91
C LEU A 277 -27.63 -22.25 19.79
N LYS A 278 -26.76 -22.50 20.78
CA LYS A 278 -25.32 -22.16 20.71
C LYS A 278 -24.61 -22.79 19.52
N ILE A 279 -25.00 -24.02 19.14
CA ILE A 279 -24.39 -24.74 18.02
C ILE A 279 -24.93 -24.22 16.68
N LEU A 280 -26.24 -23.95 16.60
CA LEU A 280 -26.89 -23.59 15.34
C LEU A 280 -26.79 -22.10 14.99
N LEU A 281 -26.79 -21.20 15.98
CA LEU A 281 -26.86 -19.76 15.76
C LEU A 281 -25.66 -19.17 14.99
N PRO A 282 -24.40 -19.53 15.30
CA PRO A 282 -23.25 -19.03 14.53
C PRO A 282 -23.31 -19.42 13.05
N GLU A 283 -23.85 -20.60 12.75
CA GLU A 283 -23.91 -21.13 11.40
C GLU A 283 -25.08 -20.54 10.59
N LEU A 284 -26.19 -20.22 11.26
CA LEU A 284 -27.30 -19.46 10.67
C LEU A 284 -26.92 -18.00 10.37
N LEU A 285 -26.07 -17.38 11.20
CA LEU A 285 -25.56 -16.03 10.96
C LEU A 285 -24.56 -15.97 9.81
N ARG A 286 -23.77 -17.04 9.60
CA ARG A 286 -22.83 -17.15 8.47
C ARG A 286 -23.52 -17.51 7.16
N ASN A 287 -24.67 -18.18 7.22
CA ASN A 287 -25.44 -18.60 6.04
C ASN A 287 -26.91 -18.15 6.14
N PRO A 288 -27.24 -16.91 5.74
CA PRO A 288 -28.57 -16.33 5.88
C PRO A 288 -29.67 -17.11 5.14
N GLN A 289 -29.31 -17.79 4.04
CA GLN A 289 -30.24 -18.60 3.26
C GLN A 289 -30.67 -19.88 4.00
N ALA A 290 -29.81 -20.42 4.87
CA ALA A 290 -30.13 -21.58 5.70
C ALA A 290 -31.13 -21.20 6.82
N ALA A 291 -31.05 -19.97 7.34
CA ALA A 291 -32.01 -19.44 8.30
C ALA A 291 -33.42 -19.31 7.70
N ASP A 292 -33.53 -18.78 6.48
CA ASP A 292 -34.81 -18.67 5.77
C ASP A 292 -35.45 -20.05 5.48
N ALA A 293 -34.64 -21.07 5.18
CA ALA A 293 -35.12 -22.42 4.94
C ALA A 293 -35.67 -23.08 6.22
N LEU A 294 -35.01 -22.86 7.37
CA LEU A 294 -35.46 -23.35 8.67
C LEU A 294 -36.77 -22.70 9.13
N ILE A 295 -36.93 -21.39 8.89
CA ILE A 295 -38.17 -20.67 9.19
C ILE A 295 -39.33 -21.25 8.37
N LYS A 296 -39.14 -21.45 7.05
CA LYS A 296 -40.15 -22.07 6.18
C LYS A 296 -40.49 -23.50 6.57
N LEU A 297 -39.52 -24.26 7.07
CA LEU A 297 -39.77 -25.61 7.59
C LEU A 297 -40.61 -25.55 8.87
N SER A 298 -40.31 -24.60 9.78
CA SER A 298 -41.06 -24.42 11.04
C SER A 298 -42.52 -24.04 10.82
N GLU A 299 -42.83 -23.29 9.76
CA GLU A 299 -44.19 -22.91 9.39
C GLU A 299 -45.01 -24.11 8.87
N LYS A 300 -44.36 -25.13 8.29
CA LYS A 300 -45.00 -26.37 7.83
C LYS A 300 -45.37 -27.34 8.95
N PHE A 301 -44.83 -27.18 10.16
CA PHE A 301 -45.10 -28.05 11.32
C PHE A 301 -46.05 -27.40 12.34
N LYS A 302 -46.74 -26.31 11.97
CA LYS A 302 -47.71 -25.60 12.82
C LYS A 302 -49.18 -26.06 12.64
N GLU A 303 -49.43 -27.20 12.00
CA GLU A 303 -50.75 -27.87 12.00
C GLU A 303 -50.91 -28.88 13.13
#